data_AF-A0A2V7ZVR1-F1
#
_entry.id   AF-A0A2V7ZVR1-F1
#
_cell.length_a   1.000
_cell.length_b   1.000
_cell.length_c   1.000
_cell.angle_alpha   90.00
_cell.angle_beta   90.00
_cell.angle_gamma   90.00
#
_symmetry.space_group_name_H-M   'P 1'
#
loop_
_entity.id
_entity.type
_entity.pdbx_description
1 polymer ?
#
loop_
_entity_poly.entity_id
_entity_poly.type
_entity_poly.pdbx_seq_one_letter_code
_entity_poly.pdbx_strand_id
1 'polypeptide(L)'
;MDENELFDAMQNHNAVVSTLGPREVFKPRSMLHDSALATTRAMNRSGVKRLVILSAAAHFPGIPNRIASFIMRNHMRDSLAMEEIVQGSGLDWTITRPPRLTQQEYATYRSR
;
A
#
# COMPACT_ATOMS: atom_id res chain seq x y z
N MET A 1 2.61 6.53 -12.66
CA MET A 1 2.61 7.66 -11.72
C MET A 1 3.88 8.43 -11.98
N ASP A 2 3.80 9.75 -12.16
CA ASP A 2 4.98 10.56 -12.43
C ASP A 2 5.71 10.86 -11.11
N GLU A 3 7.01 10.58 -11.05
CA GLU A 3 7.82 10.79 -9.85
C GLU A 3 8.05 12.28 -9.55
N ASN A 4 8.10 13.14 -10.57
CA ASN A 4 8.30 14.57 -10.39
C ASN A 4 7.04 15.23 -9.83
N GLU A 5 5.86 14.87 -10.33
CA GLU A 5 4.59 15.33 -9.75
C GLU A 5 4.47 14.92 -8.27
N LEU A 6 4.90 13.70 -7.94
CA LEU A 6 4.95 13.24 -6.55
C LEU A 6 5.95 14.03 -5.72
N PHE A 7 7.15 14.27 -6.24
CA PHE A 7 8.18 15.03 -5.53
C PHE A 7 7.70 16.45 -5.21
N ASP A 8 7.06 17.13 -6.16
CA ASP A 8 6.50 18.47 -5.97
C ASP A 8 5.37 18.46 -4.94
N ALA A 9 4.49 17.46 -5.00
CA ALA A 9 3.39 17.31 -4.04
C ALA A 9 3.84 17.00 -2.61
N MET A 10 5.00 16.35 -2.44
CA MET A 10 5.55 15.97 -1.14
C MET A 10 6.29 17.11 -0.42
N GLN A 11 6.63 18.20 -1.13
CA GLN A 11 7.31 19.33 -0.52
C GLN A 11 6.56 19.85 0.71
N ASN A 12 7.29 20.18 1.77
CA ASN A 12 6.76 20.71 3.04
C ASN A 12 5.81 19.78 3.82
N HIS A 13 5.71 18.50 3.46
CA HIS A 13 4.92 17.51 4.22
C HIS A 13 5.81 16.69 5.16
N ASN A 14 5.22 16.19 6.25
CA ASN A 14 5.94 15.34 7.21
C ASN A 14 5.74 13.84 6.95
N ALA A 15 4.69 13.47 6.23
CA ALA A 15 4.33 12.07 5.98
C ALA A 15 3.56 11.91 4.66
N VAL A 16 3.61 10.70 4.11
CA VAL A 16 2.81 10.27 2.96
C VAL A 16 1.92 9.11 3.37
N VAL A 17 0.65 9.17 2.97
CA VAL A 17 -0.31 8.06 3.15
C VAL A 17 -0.76 7.58 1.76
N SER A 18 -0.37 6.36 1.40
CA SER A 18 -0.82 5.73 0.16
C SER A 18 -2.02 4.82 0.44
N THR A 19 -3.18 5.25 -0.05
CA THR A 19 -4.42 4.45 -0.10
C THR A 19 -4.71 3.94 -1.51
N LEU A 20 -3.67 3.83 -2.35
CA LEU A 20 -3.80 3.40 -3.73
C LEU A 20 -4.24 1.94 -3.78
N GLY A 21 -5.15 1.65 -4.70
CA GLY A 21 -5.72 0.32 -4.90
C GLY A 21 -6.28 0.19 -6.31
N PRO A 22 -6.20 -0.99 -6.93
CA PRO A 22 -6.74 -1.18 -8.27
C PRO A 22 -8.27 -1.06 -8.25
N ARG A 23 -8.83 -0.29 -9.19
CA ARG A 23 -10.29 -0.19 -9.35
C ARG A 23 -10.95 -1.51 -9.77
N GLU A 24 -10.22 -2.39 -10.46
CA GLU A 24 -10.68 -3.75 -10.77
C GLU A 24 -9.61 -4.76 -10.36
N VAL A 25 -9.87 -5.48 -9.26
CA VAL A 25 -8.90 -6.34 -8.57
C VAL A 25 -8.48 -7.59 -9.34
N PHE A 26 -9.21 -7.97 -10.38
CA PHE A 26 -8.97 -9.20 -11.14
C PHE A 26 -8.05 -9.04 -12.36
N LYS A 27 -7.79 -7.80 -12.80
CA LYS A 27 -6.89 -7.57 -13.93
C LYS A 27 -5.43 -7.58 -13.47
N PRO A 28 -4.52 -8.28 -14.18
CA PRO A 28 -3.09 -8.20 -13.91
C PRO A 28 -2.62 -6.74 -14.00
N ARG A 29 -2.04 -6.23 -12.91
CA ARG A 29 -1.48 -4.88 -12.84
C ARG A 29 -0.28 -4.90 -11.90
N SER A 30 0.74 -4.12 -12.25
CA SER A 30 1.89 -3.75 -11.42
C SER A 30 1.65 -2.42 -10.70
N MET A 31 0.39 -2.00 -10.55
CA MET A 31 0.08 -0.62 -10.20
C MET A 31 0.54 -0.29 -8.78
N LEU A 32 0.38 -1.22 -7.82
CA LEU A 32 0.87 -1.02 -6.46
C LEU A 32 2.39 -1.03 -6.40
N HIS A 33 3.03 -1.98 -7.10
CA HIS A 33 4.48 -2.01 -7.26
C HIS A 33 5.03 -0.69 -7.82
N ASP A 34 4.52 -0.25 -8.98
CA ASP A 34 5.01 0.93 -9.68
C ASP A 34 4.76 2.21 -8.87
N SER A 35 3.63 2.26 -8.16
CA SER A 35 3.31 3.37 -7.26
C SER A 35 4.24 3.40 -6.05
N ALA A 36 4.56 2.25 -5.44
CA ALA A 36 5.53 2.19 -4.35
C ALA A 36 6.92 2.61 -4.81
N LEU A 37 7.35 2.18 -6.00
CA LEU A 37 8.64 2.59 -6.56
C LEU A 37 8.71 4.11 -6.76
N ALA A 38 7.71 4.70 -7.40
CA ALA A 38 7.66 6.15 -7.61
C ALA A 38 7.55 6.93 -6.29
N THR A 39 6.69 6.47 -5.37
CA THR A 39 6.50 7.10 -4.06
C THR A 39 7.78 7.10 -3.24
N THR A 40 8.43 5.95 -3.08
CA THR A 40 9.64 5.83 -2.26
C THR A 40 10.80 6.65 -2.82
N ARG A 41 10.95 6.73 -4.15
CA ARG A 41 11.96 7.59 -4.80
C ARG A 41 11.68 9.08 -4.59
N ALA A 42 10.43 9.52 -4.81
CA ALA A 42 10.02 10.90 -4.58
C ALA A 42 10.18 11.31 -3.11
N MET A 43 9.84 10.43 -2.17
CA MET A 43 10.05 10.64 -0.73
C MET A 43 11.53 10.80 -0.38
N ASN A 44 12.39 9.92 -0.91
CA ASN A 44 13.82 10.00 -0.69
C ASN A 44 14.42 11.31 -1.25
N ARG A 45 13.96 11.77 -2.41
CA ARG A 45 14.37 13.05 -3.00
C ARG A 45 13.87 14.26 -2.21
N SER A 46 12.63 14.24 -1.75
CA SER A 46 12.00 15.34 -1.00
C SER A 46 12.43 15.40 0.47
N GLY A 47 13.03 14.34 0.99
CA GLY A 47 13.45 14.23 2.39
C GLY A 47 12.33 13.80 3.35
N VAL A 48 11.12 13.54 2.87
CA VAL A 48 10.02 13.01 3.70
C VAL A 48 10.34 11.57 4.12
N LYS A 49 10.28 11.29 5.42
CA LYS A 49 10.68 9.98 5.97
C LYS A 49 9.52 9.06 6.33
N ARG A 50 8.36 9.61 6.70
CA ARG A 50 7.23 8.82 7.22
C ARG A 50 6.30 8.34 6.11
N LEU A 51 6.18 7.03 5.92
CA LEU A 51 5.28 6.42 4.94
C LEU A 51 4.24 5.50 5.61
N VAL A 52 2.97 5.67 5.28
CA VAL A 52 1.89 4.72 5.62
C VAL A 52 1.29 4.17 4.34
N ILE A 53 1.21 2.85 4.20
CA ILE A 53 0.60 2.21 3.03
C ILE A 53 -0.57 1.30 3.41
N LEU A 54 -1.51 1.17 2.48
CA LEU A 54 -2.60 0.20 2.53
C LEU A 54 -2.22 -1.06 1.76
N SER A 55 -2.17 -2.18 2.47
CA SER A 55 -2.00 -3.53 1.93
C SER A 55 -3.28 -4.34 2.20
N ALA A 56 -3.18 -5.67 2.36
CA ALA A 56 -4.33 -6.56 2.49
C ALA A 56 -4.22 -7.51 3.69
N ALA A 57 -5.33 -7.66 4.44
CA ALA A 57 -5.42 -8.66 5.52
C ALA A 57 -5.23 -10.11 5.05
N ALA A 58 -5.43 -10.39 3.76
CA ALA A 58 -5.28 -11.73 3.20
C ALA A 58 -3.83 -12.26 3.24
N HIS A 59 -2.85 -11.41 3.58
CA HIS A 59 -1.47 -11.81 3.87
C HIS A 59 -1.29 -12.40 5.28
N PHE A 60 -2.27 -12.25 6.18
CA PHE A 60 -2.26 -12.94 7.47
C PHE A 60 -2.59 -14.43 7.31
N PRO A 61 -2.07 -15.30 8.18
CA PRO A 61 -2.40 -16.73 8.15
C PRO A 61 -3.91 -16.96 8.36
N GLY A 62 -4.44 -18.02 7.75
CA GLY A 62 -5.83 -18.43 7.91
C GLY A 62 -6.42 -19.03 6.63
N ILE A 63 -7.32 -20.01 6.77
CA ILE A 63 -7.99 -20.64 5.62
C ILE A 63 -8.78 -19.60 4.80
N PRO A 64 -9.59 -18.71 5.39
CA PRO A 64 -10.32 -17.69 4.62
C PRO A 64 -9.38 -16.77 3.84
N ASN A 65 -8.27 -16.37 4.45
CA ASN A 65 -7.25 -15.53 3.81
C ASN A 65 -6.56 -16.24 2.64
N ARG A 66 -6.28 -17.54 2.77
CA ARG A 66 -5.73 -18.35 1.66
C ARG A 66 -6.70 -18.42 0.48
N ILE A 67 -7.99 -18.58 0.73
CA ILE A 67 -9.03 -18.59 -0.32
C ILE A 67 -9.11 -17.21 -1.00
N ALA A 68 -9.18 -16.13 -0.22
CA ALA A 68 -9.19 -14.77 -0.76
C ALA A 68 -7.94 -14.50 -1.60
N SER A 69 -6.77 -14.89 -1.08
CA SER A 69 -5.49 -14.76 -1.78
C SER A 69 -5.44 -15.59 -3.05
N PHE A 70 -6.13 -16.73 -3.11
CA PHE A 70 -6.27 -17.53 -4.33
C PHE A 70 -7.15 -16.83 -5.37
N ILE A 71 -8.30 -16.29 -4.96
CA ILE A 71 -9.25 -15.63 -5.87
C ILE A 71 -8.66 -14.33 -6.43
N MET A 72 -7.94 -13.58 -5.60
CA MET A 72 -7.35 -12.27 -5.93
C MET A 72 -5.83 -12.34 -6.13
N ARG A 73 -5.31 -13.47 -6.64
CA ARG A 73 -3.87 -13.76 -6.78
C ARG A 73 -3.04 -12.62 -7.36
N ASN A 74 -3.51 -12.00 -8.44
CA ASN A 74 -2.77 -10.93 -9.11
C ASN A 74 -2.63 -9.71 -8.20
N HIS A 75 -3.72 -9.30 -7.55
CA HIS A 75 -3.70 -8.19 -6.61
C HIS A 75 -2.85 -8.50 -5.36
N MET A 76 -2.91 -9.74 -4.84
CA MET A 76 -2.06 -10.13 -3.72
C MET A 76 -0.58 -10.12 -4.06
N ARG A 77 -0.21 -10.57 -5.27
CA ARG A 77 1.18 -10.51 -5.74
C ARG A 77 1.67 -9.08 -5.87
N ASP A 78 0.87 -8.20 -6.49
CA ASP A 78 1.20 -6.78 -6.64
C ASP A 78 1.31 -6.07 -5.27
N SER A 79 0.43 -6.41 -4.32
CA SER A 79 0.48 -5.91 -2.95
C SER A 79 1.70 -6.40 -2.17
N LEU A 80 2.15 -7.66 -2.34
CA LEU A 80 3.40 -8.14 -1.72
C LEU A 80 4.62 -7.46 -2.34
N ALA A 81 4.65 -7.27 -3.65
CA ALA A 81 5.74 -6.55 -4.33
C ALA A 81 5.83 -5.10 -3.85
N MET A 82 4.69 -4.44 -3.62
CA MET A 82 4.62 -3.13 -2.98
C MET A 82 5.19 -3.15 -1.54
N GLU A 83 4.81 -4.14 -0.72
CA GLU A 83 5.34 -4.27 0.64
C GLU A 83 6.85 -4.48 0.65
N GLU A 84 7.39 -5.30 -0.26
CA GLU A 84 8.83 -5.56 -0.38
C GLU A 84 9.61 -4.28 -0.71
N ILE A 85 9.14 -3.49 -1.68
CA ILE A 85 9.75 -2.17 -2.00
C ILE A 85 9.73 -1.25 -0.76
N VAL A 86 8.58 -1.16 -0.09
CA VAL A 86 8.44 -0.25 1.06
C VAL A 86 9.32 -0.69 2.22
N GLN A 87 9.42 -1.99 2.49
CA GLN A 87 10.28 -2.55 3.53
C GLN A 87 11.77 -2.30 3.25
N GLY A 88 12.18 -2.40 1.97
CA GLY A 88 13.55 -2.14 1.52
C GLY A 88 13.91 -0.66 1.31
N SER A 89 12.95 0.27 1.47
CA SER A 89 13.12 1.68 1.08
C SER A 89 13.99 2.53 2.01
N GLY A 90 14.24 2.07 3.24
CA GLY A 90 14.90 2.86 4.30
C GLY A 90 14.05 3.97 4.90
N LEU A 91 12.74 4.01 4.60
CA LEU A 91 11.78 4.97 5.18
C LEU A 91 11.19 4.48 6.51
N ASP A 92 10.64 5.40 7.29
CA ASP A 92 9.86 5.09 8.49
C ASP A 92 8.46 4.63 8.10
N TRP A 93 8.30 3.34 7.81
CA TRP A 93 7.09 2.80 7.21
C TRP A 93 6.09 2.21 8.21
N THR A 94 4.82 2.21 7.82
CA THR A 94 3.77 1.38 8.42
C THR A 94 2.93 0.77 7.33
N ILE A 95 2.83 -0.56 7.35
CA ILE A 95 1.99 -1.33 6.44
C ILE A 95 0.70 -1.67 7.18
N THR A 96 -0.40 -1.08 6.75
CA THR A 96 -1.73 -1.40 7.27
C THR A 96 -2.33 -2.51 6.42
N ARG A 97 -2.85 -3.57 7.05
CA ARG A 97 -3.46 -4.73 6.36
C ARG A 97 -4.92 -4.87 6.79
N PRO A 98 -5.81 -3.96 6.35
CA PRO A 98 -7.20 -4.00 6.76
C PRO A 98 -7.93 -5.21 6.18
N PRO A 99 -8.99 -5.68 6.86
CA PRO A 99 -9.98 -6.58 6.27
C PRO A 99 -10.80 -5.85 5.20
N ARG A 100 -11.86 -6.49 4.69
CA ARG A 100 -12.76 -5.90 3.70
C ARG A 100 -13.27 -4.54 4.18
N LEU A 101 -12.97 -3.49 3.40
CA LEU A 101 -13.52 -2.15 3.60
C LEU A 101 -15.01 -2.15 3.28
N THR A 102 -15.79 -1.45 4.10
CA THR A 102 -17.23 -1.27 3.92
C THR A 102 -17.57 0.21 4.01
N GLN A 103 -18.76 0.60 3.55
CA GLN A 103 -19.24 1.98 3.65
C GLN A 103 -19.85 2.31 5.02
N GLN A 104 -19.66 1.44 6.01
CA GLN A 104 -20.22 1.63 7.36
C GLN A 104 -19.28 2.48 8.20
N GLU A 105 -19.84 3.37 9.00
CA GLU A 105 -19.09 4.10 10.03
C GLU A 105 -18.77 3.14 11.19
N TYR A 106 -17.51 2.72 11.29
CA TYR A 106 -17.01 1.91 12.40
C TYR A 106 -16.02 2.73 13.23
N ALA A 107 -16.47 3.25 14.37
CA ALA A 107 -15.63 4.03 15.29
C ALA A 107 -14.69 3.18 16.17
N THR A 108 -14.85 1.86 16.16
CA THR A 108 -14.13 0.92 17.05
C THR A 108 -13.06 0.09 16.36
N TYR A 109 -12.51 0.55 15.22
CA TYR A 109 -11.37 -0.10 14.55
C TYR A 109 -10.08 0.04 15.39
N ARG A 110 -9.97 -0.75 16.46
CA ARG A 110 -8.72 -1.10 17.11
C ARG A 110 -8.70 -2.60 17.31
N SER A 111 -7.76 -3.29 16.66
CA SER A 111 -7.37 -4.64 17.07
C SER A 111 -6.80 -4.56 18.48
N ARG A 112 -7.33 -5.35 19.40
CA ARG A 112 -6.58 -5.73 20.60
C ARG A 112 -5.33 -6.49 20.21
#